data_AF-A0A1Z5IBG7-F1
#
_entry.id   AF-A0A1Z5IBG7-F1
#
_cell.length_a   1.000
_cell.length_b   1.000
_cell.length_c   1.000
_cell.angle_alpha   90.00
_cell.angle_beta   90.00
_cell.angle_gamma   90.00
#
_symmetry.space_group_name_H-M   'P 1'
#
loop_
_entity.id
_entity.type
_entity.pdbx_description
1 polymer ?
#
loop_
_entity_poly.entity_id
_entity_poly.type
_entity_poly.pdbx_seq_one_letter_code
_entity_poly.pdbx_strand_id
1 'polypeptide(L)'
;MKLVVQEHFLYFLRYNYARIKIVWMVDVLTDINNVKNILKTIFNRRDKWQLSHRRKNLIALAEMGIDEKIALDTVYQDLTYRDYSSGPLPDDHHPPIPGEVWIFGLNISDELCYLKFQDRPNGVVMWTSLHQAEYPLEFPFKNNEEGSGSNGA
;
A
#
# COMPACT_ATOMS: atom_id res chain seq x y z
N MET A 1 -49.58 -2.32 12.06
CA MET A 1 -49.04 -3.33 11.12
C MET A 1 -47.53 -3.18 11.11
N LYS A 2 -46.79 -4.08 11.76
CA LYS A 2 -45.33 -3.96 11.96
C LYS A 2 -44.62 -4.13 10.62
N LEU A 3 -43.72 -3.19 10.29
CA LEU A 3 -42.90 -3.17 9.08
C LEU A 3 -41.89 -4.33 9.11
N VAL A 4 -42.21 -5.45 8.44
CA VAL A 4 -41.31 -6.61 8.23
C VAL A 4 -40.41 -6.39 7.01
N VAL A 5 -40.18 -5.15 6.58
CA VAL A 5 -39.50 -4.83 5.31
C VAL A 5 -38.04 -4.41 5.51
N GLN A 6 -37.59 -4.17 6.75
CA GLN A 6 -36.22 -3.69 7.01
C GLN A 6 -35.16 -4.80 7.08
N GLU A 7 -35.47 -5.99 7.60
CA GLU A 7 -34.48 -7.06 7.82
C GLU A 7 -33.96 -7.69 6.53
N HIS A 8 -34.83 -7.90 5.54
CA HIS A 8 -34.44 -8.49 4.26
C HIS A 8 -33.57 -7.55 3.41
N PHE A 9 -33.81 -6.24 3.49
CA PHE A 9 -32.99 -5.24 2.80
C PHE A 9 -31.62 -5.10 3.46
N LEU A 10 -31.55 -5.11 4.79
CA LEU A 10 -30.29 -5.13 5.53
C LEU A 10 -29.49 -6.42 5.29
N TYR A 11 -30.16 -7.58 5.23
CA TYR A 11 -29.52 -8.84 4.86
C TYR A 11 -28.97 -8.80 3.43
N PHE A 12 -29.73 -8.26 2.48
CA PHE A 12 -29.28 -8.10 1.10
C PHE A 12 -28.07 -7.14 1.01
N LEU A 13 -28.09 -6.01 1.71
CA LEU A 13 -26.95 -5.09 1.77
C LEU A 13 -25.73 -5.73 2.43
N ARG A 14 -25.89 -6.45 3.55
CA ARG A 14 -24.79 -7.17 4.20
C ARG A 14 -24.25 -8.31 3.35
N TYR A 15 -25.12 -9.05 2.67
CA TYR A 15 -24.73 -10.12 1.77
C TYR A 15 -23.99 -9.59 0.54
N ASN A 16 -24.47 -8.50 -0.07
CA ASN A 16 -23.77 -7.85 -1.18
C ASN A 16 -22.46 -7.22 -0.70
N TYR A 17 -22.42 -6.56 0.45
CA TYR A 17 -21.19 -6.02 1.02
C TYR A 17 -20.17 -7.12 1.34
N ALA A 18 -20.60 -8.22 1.97
CA ALA A 18 -19.74 -9.36 2.26
C ALA A 18 -19.29 -10.07 0.99
N ARG A 19 -20.16 -10.21 -0.01
CA ARG A 19 -19.84 -10.84 -1.29
C ARG A 19 -18.93 -9.96 -2.16
N ILE A 20 -19.14 -8.65 -2.17
CA ILE A 20 -18.19 -7.67 -2.71
C ILE A 20 -16.88 -7.87 -1.95
N LYS A 21 -16.85 -7.72 -0.62
CA LYS A 21 -15.63 -7.93 0.17
C LYS A 21 -14.93 -9.27 -0.10
N ILE A 22 -15.67 -10.37 -0.28
CA ILE A 22 -15.14 -11.69 -0.63
C ILE A 22 -14.59 -11.72 -2.06
N VAL A 23 -15.29 -11.15 -3.05
CA VAL A 23 -14.80 -11.06 -4.43
C VAL A 23 -13.52 -10.22 -4.48
N TRP A 24 -13.49 -9.07 -3.79
CA TRP A 24 -12.29 -8.23 -3.63
C TRP A 24 -11.18 -8.89 -2.77
N MET A 25 -11.52 -9.85 -1.90
CA MET A 25 -10.56 -10.62 -1.10
C MET A 25 -10.02 -11.85 -1.85
N VAL A 26 -10.72 -12.31 -2.89
CA VAL A 26 -10.32 -13.42 -3.76
C VAL A 26 -9.53 -12.93 -4.98
N ASP A 27 -9.70 -11.65 -5.37
CA ASP A 27 -8.87 -10.98 -6.36
C ASP A 27 -7.50 -10.59 -5.75
N VAL A 28 -6.59 -11.56 -5.79
CA VAL A 28 -5.13 -11.45 -5.65
C VAL A 28 -4.64 -11.05 -4.26
N LEU A 29 -4.60 -12.03 -3.34
CA LEU A 29 -3.56 -12.01 -2.32
C LEU A 29 -2.20 -12.10 -3.04
N THR A 30 -1.58 -10.95 -3.26
CA THR A 30 -0.23 -10.89 -3.84
C THR A 30 0.72 -11.72 -3.01
N ASP A 31 1.42 -12.65 -3.64
CA ASP A 31 2.37 -13.52 -2.96
C ASP A 31 3.59 -12.73 -2.46
N ILE A 32 4.19 -13.16 -1.35
CA ILE A 32 5.39 -12.55 -0.76
C ILE A 32 6.54 -12.43 -1.78
N ASN A 33 6.68 -13.39 -2.70
CA ASN A 33 7.72 -13.33 -3.72
C ASN A 33 7.47 -12.23 -4.75
N ASN A 34 6.20 -11.93 -5.05
CA ASN A 34 5.85 -10.85 -5.96
C ASN A 34 6.25 -9.50 -5.35
N VAL A 35 5.96 -9.29 -4.06
CA VAL A 35 6.38 -8.10 -3.31
C VAL A 35 7.91 -7.98 -3.27
N LYS A 36 8.63 -9.07 -2.96
CA LYS A 36 10.10 -9.07 -2.96
C LYS A 36 10.68 -8.74 -4.34
N ASN A 37 10.08 -9.28 -5.40
CA ASN A 37 10.52 -9.06 -6.78
C ASN A 37 10.30 -7.61 -7.22
N ILE A 38 9.15 -7.01 -6.90
CA ILE A 38 8.92 -5.60 -7.23
C ILE A 38 9.88 -4.69 -6.47
N LEU A 39 10.09 -4.92 -5.17
CA LEU A 39 11.06 -4.15 -4.36
C LEU A 39 12.47 -4.23 -4.97
N LYS A 40 12.93 -5.43 -5.31
CA LYS A 40 14.21 -5.62 -6.00
C LYS A 40 14.27 -4.84 -7.32
N THR A 41 13.21 -4.90 -8.12
CA THR A 41 13.14 -4.22 -9.43
C THR A 41 13.17 -2.70 -9.29
N ILE A 42 12.44 -2.12 -8.32
CA ILE A 42 12.45 -0.67 -8.12
C ILE A 42 13.75 -0.18 -7.48
N PHE A 43 14.36 -0.94 -6.56
CA PHE A 43 15.64 -0.58 -5.93
C PHE A 43 16.79 -0.56 -6.94
N ASN A 44 16.81 -1.50 -7.89
CA ASN A 44 17.77 -1.49 -9.01
C ASN A 44 17.64 -0.27 -9.93
N ARG A 45 16.53 0.48 -9.82
CA ARG A 45 16.23 1.69 -10.59
C ARG A 45 16.16 2.92 -9.68
N ARG A 46 16.90 2.94 -8.57
CA ARG A 46 16.91 4.06 -7.61
C ARG A 46 17.22 5.41 -8.26
N ASP A 47 18.01 5.44 -9.32
CA ASP A 47 18.32 6.63 -10.13
C ASP A 47 17.10 7.16 -10.93
N LYS A 48 16.06 6.34 -11.10
CA LYS A 48 14.82 6.68 -11.82
C LYS A 48 13.65 7.02 -10.89
N TRP A 49 13.89 7.10 -9.58
CA TRP A 49 12.86 7.46 -8.62
C TRP A 49 12.54 8.95 -8.71
N GLN A 50 11.25 9.27 -8.68
CA GLN A 50 10.76 10.65 -8.67
C GLN A 50 9.63 10.77 -7.68
N LEU A 51 9.68 11.76 -6.79
CA LEU A 51 8.52 12.12 -5.98
C LEU A 51 7.61 13.06 -6.75
N SER A 52 6.31 12.79 -6.74
CA SER A 52 5.37 13.72 -7.36
C SER A 52 5.29 15.02 -6.56
N HIS A 53 5.27 16.16 -7.25
CA HIS A 53 5.13 17.51 -6.67
C HIS A 53 3.71 17.83 -6.14
N ARG A 54 2.92 16.80 -5.79
CA ARG A 54 1.60 17.01 -5.19
C ARG A 54 1.77 17.76 -3.88
N ARG A 55 0.91 18.76 -3.65
CA ARG A 55 0.92 19.62 -2.45
C ARG A 55 1.01 18.83 -1.15
N LYS A 56 0.33 17.68 -1.05
CA LYS A 56 0.34 16.83 0.15
C LYS A 56 1.72 16.25 0.47
N ASN A 57 2.49 15.83 -0.54
CA ASN A 57 3.85 15.36 -0.34
C ASN A 57 4.75 16.52 0.12
N LEU A 58 4.62 17.70 -0.50
CA LEU A 58 5.42 18.88 -0.14
C LEU A 58 5.16 19.34 1.30
N ILE A 59 3.89 19.31 1.74
CA ILE A 59 3.51 19.62 3.12
C ILE A 59 4.12 18.58 4.08
N ALA A 60 3.99 17.29 3.77
CA ALA A 60 4.51 16.24 4.64
C ALA A 60 6.05 16.33 4.80
N LEU A 61 6.77 16.59 3.72
CA LEU A 61 8.23 16.83 3.78
C LEU A 61 8.56 18.02 4.69
N ALA A 62 7.82 19.12 4.55
CA ALA A 62 8.03 20.32 5.36
C ALA A 62 7.70 20.09 6.85
N GLU A 63 6.62 19.35 7.15
CA GLU A 63 6.21 18.99 8.51
C GLU A 63 7.22 18.07 9.19
N MET A 64 7.75 17.08 8.45
CA MET A 64 8.82 16.20 8.91
C MET A 64 10.21 16.89 8.97
N GLY A 65 10.34 18.10 8.42
CA GLY A 65 11.61 18.84 8.40
C GLY A 65 12.69 18.21 7.52
N ILE A 66 12.31 17.45 6.49
CA ILE A 66 13.23 16.74 5.58
C ILE A 66 13.00 17.16 4.13
N ASP A 67 14.02 16.99 3.28
CA ASP A 67 13.86 17.15 1.84
C ASP A 67 13.51 15.84 1.13
N GLU A 68 13.17 15.92 -0.15
CA GLU A 68 12.83 14.76 -0.99
C GLU A 68 13.96 13.72 -1.03
N LYS A 69 15.22 14.17 -1.05
CA LYS A 69 16.37 13.27 -1.15
C LYS A 69 16.46 12.42 0.11
N ILE A 70 16.38 13.03 1.29
CA ILE A 70 16.39 12.34 2.58
C ILE A 70 15.23 11.35 2.64
N ALA A 71 14.01 11.78 2.30
CA ALA A 71 12.84 10.91 2.35
C ALA A 71 12.99 9.67 1.45
N LEU A 72 13.42 9.84 0.20
CA LEU A 72 13.62 8.72 -0.73
C LEU A 72 14.85 7.86 -0.37
N ASP A 73 15.87 8.43 0.26
CA ASP A 73 17.01 7.67 0.79
C ASP A 73 16.59 6.79 1.98
N THR A 74 15.76 7.30 2.89
CA THR A 74 15.16 6.51 3.98
C THR A 74 14.32 5.36 3.43
N VAL A 75 13.44 5.64 2.45
CA VAL A 75 12.66 4.58 1.78
C VAL A 75 13.58 3.53 1.14
N TYR A 76 14.65 3.95 0.49
CA TYR A 76 15.59 3.01 -0.14
C TYR A 76 16.36 2.15 0.87
N GLN A 77 16.68 2.71 2.04
CA GLN A 77 17.44 2.01 3.08
C GLN A 77 16.58 1.05 3.90
N ASP A 78 15.36 1.46 4.24
CA ASP A 78 14.58 0.82 5.30
C ASP A 78 13.35 0.05 4.81
N LEU A 79 12.84 0.33 3.60
CA LEU A 79 11.62 -0.30 3.10
C LEU A 79 11.83 -1.80 2.85
N THR A 80 10.97 -2.63 3.44
CA THR A 80 11.00 -4.09 3.25
C THR A 80 9.66 -4.64 2.76
N TYR A 81 9.64 -5.93 2.40
CA TYR A 81 8.39 -6.61 2.06
C TYR A 81 7.40 -6.70 3.23
N ARG A 82 7.85 -6.52 4.48
CA ARG A 82 6.97 -6.52 5.67
C ARG A 82 6.17 -5.23 5.81
N ASP A 83 6.60 -4.19 5.11
CA ASP A 83 5.97 -2.87 5.07
C ASP A 83 4.93 -2.77 3.95
N TYR A 84 4.78 -3.84 3.16
CA TYR A 84 3.76 -3.94 2.13
C TYR A 84 2.37 -3.91 2.73
N SER A 85 1.49 -3.11 2.12
CA SER A 85 0.08 -3.03 2.49
C SER A 85 -0.83 -3.60 1.41
N SER A 86 -0.72 -3.10 0.17
CA SER A 86 -1.58 -3.54 -0.94
C SER A 86 -0.95 -3.27 -2.31
N GLY A 87 -1.34 -4.01 -3.34
CA GLY A 87 -0.75 -3.94 -4.68
C GLY A 87 -0.59 -5.34 -5.29
N PRO A 88 -0.34 -5.48 -6.60
CA PRO A 88 -0.46 -4.45 -7.59
C PRO A 88 -1.92 -4.01 -7.75
N LEU A 89 -2.14 -2.71 -7.93
CA LEU A 89 -3.44 -2.12 -8.22
C LEU A 89 -3.40 -1.41 -9.59
N PRO A 90 -4.52 -1.33 -10.31
CA PRO A 90 -4.62 -0.42 -11.44
C PRO A 90 -4.56 1.04 -10.97
N ASP A 91 -4.04 1.92 -11.82
CA ASP A 91 -4.10 3.37 -11.57
C ASP A 91 -5.54 3.88 -11.67
N ASP A 92 -5.93 4.71 -10.71
CA ASP A 92 -7.28 5.25 -10.55
C ASP A 92 -7.47 6.63 -11.20
N HIS A 93 -6.42 7.16 -11.86
CA HIS A 93 -6.50 8.40 -12.62
C HIS A 93 -7.39 8.22 -13.87
N HIS A 94 -7.93 9.35 -14.36
CA HIS A 94 -8.73 9.38 -15.58
C HIS A 94 -8.12 10.40 -16.57
N PRO A 95 -7.53 9.94 -17.69
CA PRO A 95 -7.33 8.54 -18.08
C PRO A 95 -6.29 7.82 -17.19
N PRO A 96 -6.36 6.48 -17.03
CA PRO A 96 -5.38 5.74 -16.24
C PRO A 96 -3.98 5.90 -16.82
N ILE A 97 -3.00 6.15 -15.94
CA ILE A 97 -1.60 6.15 -16.32
C ILE A 97 -1.13 4.68 -16.34
N PRO A 98 -0.48 4.21 -17.41
CA PRO A 98 0.05 2.85 -17.46
C PRO A 98 1.07 2.57 -16.34
N GLY A 99 0.95 1.39 -15.73
CA GLY A 99 1.85 0.92 -14.68
C GLY A 99 1.08 0.46 -13.44
N GLU A 100 1.63 -0.56 -12.77
CA GLU A 100 1.06 -1.07 -11.53
C GLU A 100 1.34 -0.13 -10.37
N VAL A 101 0.35 0.00 -9.49
CA VAL A 101 0.42 0.81 -8.28
C VAL A 101 0.61 -0.08 -7.06
N TRP A 102 1.52 0.33 -6.19
CA TRP A 102 1.89 -0.41 -5.00
C TRP A 102 1.89 0.50 -3.78
N ILE A 103 1.39 -0.02 -2.66
CA ILE A 103 1.18 0.71 -1.41
C ILE A 103 1.95 0.02 -0.29
N PHE A 104 2.72 0.82 0.43
CA PHE A 104 3.51 0.43 1.59
C PHE A 104 3.29 1.42 2.73
N GLY A 105 3.66 1.01 3.94
CA GLY A 105 3.71 1.87 5.11
C GLY A 105 5.05 1.77 5.81
N LEU A 106 5.75 2.88 5.99
CA LEU A 106 7.08 2.91 6.61
C LEU A 106 7.16 4.05 7.63
N ASN A 107 7.87 3.83 8.74
CA ASN A 107 8.16 4.91 9.67
C ASN A 107 9.28 5.79 9.12
N ILE A 108 9.00 7.09 8.95
CA ILE A 108 9.99 8.11 8.55
C ILE A 108 9.88 9.22 9.60
N SER A 109 11.00 9.59 10.23
CA SER A 109 11.01 10.57 11.34
C SER A 109 10.00 10.23 12.46
N ASP A 110 9.94 8.95 12.86
CA ASP A 110 9.00 8.41 13.86
C ASP A 110 7.50 8.48 13.51
N GLU A 111 7.16 8.88 12.28
CA GLU A 111 5.79 8.92 11.78
C GLU A 111 5.52 7.79 10.78
N LEU A 112 4.42 7.06 10.97
CA LEU A 112 3.97 6.08 9.98
C LEU A 112 3.51 6.81 8.70
N CYS A 113 4.31 6.69 7.65
CA CYS A 113 4.03 7.28 6.34
C CYS A 113 3.31 6.28 5.43
N TYR A 114 2.27 6.75 4.76
CA TYR A 114 1.65 6.11 3.61
C TYR A 114 2.52 6.36 2.36
N LEU A 115 2.98 5.28 1.76
CA LEU A 115 3.82 5.30 0.57
C LEU A 115 3.05 4.67 -0.60
N LYS A 116 2.91 5.40 -1.71
CA LYS A 116 2.30 4.89 -2.96
C LYS A 116 3.24 5.17 -4.11
N PHE A 117 3.70 4.13 -4.80
CA PHE A 117 4.44 4.29 -6.06
C PHE A 117 3.74 3.62 -7.24
N GLN A 118 4.07 4.10 -8.43
CA GLN A 118 3.68 3.50 -9.70
C GLN A 118 4.93 3.08 -10.47
N ASP A 119 4.99 1.82 -10.88
CA ASP A 119 6.05 1.32 -11.77
C ASP A 119 5.65 1.55 -13.22
N ARG A 120 6.22 2.58 -13.85
CA ARG A 120 5.82 3.02 -15.20
C ARG A 120 6.58 2.27 -16.28
N PRO A 121 5.94 2.01 -17.46
CA PRO A 121 6.59 1.31 -18.58
C PRO A 121 7.86 1.97 -19.12
N ASN A 122 8.03 3.28 -18.91
CA ASN A 122 9.24 4.01 -19.30
C ASN A 122 10.41 3.85 -18.31
N GLY A 123 10.26 3.02 -17.27
CA GLY A 123 11.26 2.73 -16.26
C GLY A 123 11.27 3.68 -15.07
N VAL A 124 10.47 4.76 -15.08
CA VAL A 124 10.32 5.66 -13.93
C VAL A 124 9.53 4.99 -12.82
N VAL A 125 10.07 5.06 -11.60
CA VAL A 125 9.34 4.69 -10.38
C VAL A 125 8.79 5.99 -9.79
N MET A 126 7.51 6.25 -10.03
CA MET A 126 6.87 7.49 -9.59
C MET A 126 6.26 7.30 -8.20
N TRP A 127 6.86 7.90 -7.18
CA TRP A 127 6.28 8.00 -5.84
C TRP A 127 5.17 9.04 -5.85
N THR A 128 3.93 8.57 -6.02
CA THR A 128 2.75 9.43 -6.10
C THR A 128 2.32 9.94 -4.73
N SER A 129 2.59 9.19 -3.65
CA SER A 129 2.30 9.58 -2.27
C SER A 129 3.47 9.24 -1.35
N LEU A 130 3.87 10.21 -0.54
CA LEU A 130 4.77 10.09 0.60
C LEU A 130 4.31 11.13 1.62
N HIS A 131 3.49 10.68 2.58
CA HIS A 131 2.94 11.54 3.63
C HIS A 131 2.49 10.68 4.81
N GLN A 132 2.26 11.30 5.98
CA GLN A 132 1.70 10.61 7.14
C GLN A 132 0.42 9.83 6.80
N ALA A 133 0.28 8.61 7.32
CA ALA A 133 -0.90 7.77 7.11
C ALA A 133 -2.11 8.38 7.84
N GLU A 134 -3.17 8.69 7.09
CA GLU A 134 -4.43 9.23 7.64
C GLU A 134 -5.38 8.13 8.15
N TYR A 135 -5.18 6.91 7.66
CA TYR A 135 -5.98 5.75 8.00
C TYR A 135 -5.06 4.58 8.40
N PRO A 136 -5.53 3.65 9.24
CA PRO A 136 -4.77 2.45 9.57
C PRO A 136 -4.36 1.67 8.32
N LEU A 137 -3.10 1.23 8.29
CA LEU A 137 -2.58 0.34 7.27
C LEU A 137 -2.57 -1.10 7.76
N GLU A 138 -2.97 -2.02 6.90
CA GLU A 138 -2.82 -3.46 7.12
C GLU A 138 -1.50 -3.94 6.52
N PHE A 139 -0.79 -4.81 7.21
CA PHE A 139 0.52 -5.34 6.78
C PHE A 139 0.49 -6.88 6.73
N PRO A 140 0.07 -7.47 5.59
CA PRO A 140 -0.19 -8.92 5.48
C PRO A 140 1.00 -9.84 5.83
N PHE A 141 2.23 -9.32 5.77
CA PHE A 141 3.45 -10.09 5.99
C PHE A 141 4.19 -9.75 7.28
N LYS A 142 3.66 -8.86 8.12
CA LYS A 142 4.35 -8.40 9.33
C LYS A 142 4.27 -9.40 10.49
N ASN A 143 3.23 -10.24 10.54
CA ASN A 143 2.90 -11.06 11.72
C ASN A 143 2.90 -12.60 11.48
N ASN A 144 3.36 -13.10 10.33
CA ASN A 144 3.24 -14.54 9.99
C ASN A 144 4.36 -15.45 10.55
N GLU A 145 4.96 -15.12 11.71
CA GLU A 145 5.98 -15.97 12.37
C GLU A 145 5.60 -16.44 13.79
N GLU A 146 4.32 -16.40 14.17
CA GLU A 146 3.84 -17.07 15.40
C GLU A 146 3.01 -18.32 15.04
N GLY A 147 3.68 -19.44 14.72
CA GLY A 147 2.96 -20.67 14.38
C GLY A 147 3.77 -21.95 14.12
N SER A 148 5.09 -21.97 14.33
CA SER A 148 5.88 -23.20 14.23
C SER A 148 6.90 -23.29 15.37
N GLY A 149 6.41 -23.53 16.59
CA GLY A 149 7.27 -23.59 17.77
C GLY A 149 6.58 -24.14 19.01
N SER A 150 5.71 -25.14 18.88
CA SER A 150 5.28 -25.95 20.04
C SER A 150 4.81 -27.34 19.60
N ASN A 151 5.76 -28.27 19.53
CA ASN A 151 5.61 -29.72 19.68
C ASN A 151 7.04 -30.22 19.88
N GLY A 152 7.46 -30.83 20.97
CA GLY A 152 6.87 -31.17 22.25
C GLY A 152 8.05 -31.53 23.17
N ALA A 153 7.74 -31.80 24.42
CA ALA A 153 8.66 -32.31 25.45
C ALA A 153 9.45 -33.56 25.02
#